data_AF-A0A158KNM0-F1
#
_entry.id   AF-A0A158KNM0-F1
#
_cell.length_a   1.000
_cell.length_b   1.000
_cell.length_c   1.000
_cell.angle_alpha   90.00
_cell.angle_beta   90.00
_cell.angle_gamma   90.00
#
_symmetry.space_group_name_H-M   'P 1'
#
loop_
_entity.id
_entity.type
_entity.pdbx_description
1 polymer ?
#
loop_
_entity_poly.entity_id
_entity_poly.type
_entity_poly.pdbx_seq_one_letter_code
_entity_poly.pdbx_strand_id
1 'polypeptide(L)'
;MQLPLSKGDALFFNPALFHAAGANRTLDVQRMVNLLQVSSAYGRAMETVNRIRMCEAVFPVLLECKASGRISAADLDTVIASMAEGHAFPTNLDRDPPTGGLAPASQQALLRRALDEAWPQAALRDALQHQAWKRMS
;
A
#
# COMPACT_ATOMS: atom_id res chain seq x y z
N MET A 1 4.31 16.94 -26.99
CA MET A 1 4.44 16.19 -28.27
C MET A 1 3.31 15.17 -28.31
N GLN A 2 2.63 14.99 -29.44
CA GLN A 2 1.61 13.96 -29.63
C GLN A 2 2.04 13.07 -30.79
N LEU A 3 2.07 11.75 -30.58
CA LEU A 3 2.49 10.76 -31.57
C LEU A 3 1.26 9.96 -32.02
N PRO A 4 0.92 9.94 -33.34
CA PRO A 4 -0.13 9.08 -33.84
C PRO A 4 0.31 7.61 -33.78
N LEU A 5 -0.58 6.72 -33.35
CA LEU A 5 -0.34 5.27 -33.28
C LEU A 5 -1.31 4.51 -34.18
N SER A 6 -0.77 3.52 -34.88
CA SER A 6 -1.48 2.54 -35.70
C SER A 6 -1.65 1.22 -34.96
N LYS A 7 -2.57 0.37 -35.43
CA LYS A 7 -2.75 -0.97 -34.87
C LYS A 7 -1.46 -1.78 -35.05
N GLY A 8 -0.92 -2.30 -33.95
CA GLY A 8 0.34 -3.04 -33.93
C GLY A 8 1.53 -2.23 -33.39
N ASP A 9 1.40 -0.91 -33.26
CA ASP A 9 2.46 -0.08 -32.69
C ASP A 9 2.58 -0.29 -31.17
N ALA A 10 3.81 -0.23 -30.66
CA ALA A 10 4.12 -0.26 -29.24
C ALA A 10 4.97 0.96 -28.87
N LEU A 11 4.68 1.57 -27.71
CA LEU A 11 5.45 2.67 -27.17
C LEU A 11 6.01 2.25 -25.79
N PHE A 12 7.32 2.39 -25.65
CA PHE A 12 8.01 2.24 -24.37
C PHE A 12 8.49 3.61 -23.92
N PHE A 13 8.17 3.99 -22.70
CA PHE A 13 8.60 5.26 -22.12
C PHE A 13 8.98 5.06 -20.65
N ASN A 14 9.85 5.95 -20.16
CA ASN A 14 10.21 5.99 -18.75
C ASN A 14 8.94 6.31 -17.92
N PRO A 15 8.63 5.55 -16.84
CA PRO A 15 7.47 5.82 -15.98
C PRO A 15 7.37 7.25 -15.44
N ALA A 16 8.51 7.96 -15.32
CA ALA A 16 8.56 9.36 -14.91
C ALA A 16 8.06 10.34 -16.00
N LEU A 17 7.79 9.87 -17.22
CA LEU A 17 7.23 10.69 -18.28
C LEU A 17 5.75 11.00 -17.95
N PHE A 18 5.44 12.28 -17.77
CA PHE A 18 4.05 12.73 -17.70
C PHE A 18 3.36 12.43 -19.03
N HIS A 19 2.35 11.58 -18.98
CA HIS A 19 1.59 11.15 -20.14
C HIS A 19 0.12 11.03 -19.78
N ALA A 20 -0.73 11.15 -20.80
CA ALA A 20 -2.16 10.94 -20.69
C ALA A 20 -2.68 10.36 -22.00
N ALA A 21 -3.82 9.69 -21.94
CA ALA A 21 -4.53 9.31 -23.16
C ALA A 21 -4.92 10.58 -23.93
N GLY A 22 -4.58 10.64 -25.22
CA GLY A 22 -5.02 11.71 -26.11
C GLY A 22 -6.49 11.54 -26.55
N ALA A 23 -7.00 12.51 -27.30
CA ALA A 23 -8.33 12.42 -27.88
C ALA A 23 -8.43 11.25 -28.85
N ASN A 24 -9.37 10.33 -28.58
CA ASN A 24 -9.57 9.12 -29.36
C ASN A 24 -10.87 9.23 -30.18
N ARG A 25 -10.84 10.04 -31.24
CA ARG A 25 -12.01 10.31 -32.10
C ARG A 25 -11.85 9.64 -33.46
N THR A 26 -12.79 8.77 -33.80
CA THR A 26 -12.91 8.08 -35.10
C THR A 26 -14.38 8.00 -35.49
N LEU A 27 -14.69 7.98 -36.79
CA LEU A 27 -16.07 8.04 -37.28
C LEU A 27 -16.76 6.68 -37.27
N ASP A 28 -15.99 5.61 -37.45
CA ASP A 28 -16.44 4.28 -37.87
C ASP A 28 -15.92 3.15 -36.98
N VAL A 29 -14.88 3.39 -36.18
CA VAL A 29 -14.25 2.38 -35.32
C VAL A 29 -14.09 2.88 -33.88
N GLN A 30 -14.12 1.96 -32.92
CA GLN A 30 -13.73 2.22 -31.55
C GLN A 30 -12.29 1.74 -31.37
N ARG A 31 -11.39 2.61 -30.88
CA ARG A 31 -9.97 2.27 -30.69
C ARG A 31 -9.68 2.01 -29.23
N MET A 32 -8.85 1.01 -28.96
CA MET A 32 -8.37 0.66 -27.63
C MET A 32 -6.84 0.57 -27.64
N VAL A 33 -6.23 0.95 -26.53
CA VAL A 33 -4.82 0.72 -26.23
C VAL A 33 -4.73 0.01 -24.88
N ASN A 34 -3.85 -0.98 -24.78
CA ASN A 34 -3.50 -1.60 -23.51
C ASN A 34 -2.28 -0.87 -22.93
N LEU A 35 -2.40 -0.37 -21.71
CA LEU A 35 -1.26 0.17 -20.96
C LEU A 35 -0.76 -0.92 -20.01
N LEU A 36 0.49 -1.33 -20.21
CA LEU A 36 1.18 -2.28 -19.34
C LEU A 36 2.26 -1.53 -18.56
N GLN A 37 2.05 -1.37 -17.26
CA GLN A 37 3.05 -0.81 -16.36
C GLN A 37 3.79 -1.97 -15.66
N VAL A 38 5.03 -2.22 -16.06
CA VAL A 38 5.87 -3.25 -15.46
C VAL A 38 6.72 -2.60 -14.36
N SER A 39 6.53 -3.03 -13.12
CA SER A 39 7.33 -2.61 -11.96
C SER A 39 8.00 -3.83 -11.32
N SER A 40 9.03 -3.58 -10.50
CA SER A 40 9.50 -4.59 -9.55
C SER A 40 8.36 -5.00 -8.62
N ALA A 41 8.32 -6.28 -8.21
CA ALA A 41 7.39 -6.76 -7.18
C ALA A 41 7.49 -5.98 -5.86
N TYR A 42 8.64 -5.34 -5.61
CA TYR A 42 8.90 -4.48 -4.46
C TYR A 42 8.88 -2.98 -4.79
N GLY A 43 8.68 -2.62 -6.06
CA GLY A 43 8.70 -1.24 -6.54
C GLY A 43 7.35 -0.54 -6.39
N ARG A 44 7.31 0.57 -5.65
CA ARG A 44 6.13 1.45 -5.54
C ARG A 44 6.13 2.44 -6.70
N ALA A 45 5.52 2.05 -7.80
CA ALA A 45 5.70 2.75 -9.07
C ALA A 45 4.91 4.06 -9.22
N MET A 46 3.95 4.37 -8.35
CA MET A 46 2.96 5.43 -8.65
C MET A 46 2.74 6.46 -7.54
N GLU A 47 2.59 6.05 -6.28
CA GLU A 47 2.29 7.00 -5.21
C GLU A 47 2.91 6.63 -3.87
N THR A 48 3.33 7.66 -3.13
CA THR A 48 3.69 7.55 -1.73
C THR A 48 2.43 7.71 -0.90
N VAL A 49 1.92 6.59 -0.39
CA VAL A 49 0.77 6.58 0.52
C VAL A 49 1.24 6.68 1.96
N ASN A 50 0.64 7.60 2.74
CA ASN A 50 0.89 7.69 4.18
C ASN A 50 0.12 6.61 4.94
N ARG A 51 0.65 5.39 4.94
CA ARG A 51 0.01 4.24 5.60
C ARG A 51 -0.07 4.37 7.11
N ILE A 52 0.83 5.10 7.76
CA ILE A 52 0.73 5.37 9.20
C ILE A 52 -0.57 6.11 9.50
N ARG A 53 -0.85 7.21 8.77
CA ARG A 53 -2.10 7.96 8.94
C ARG A 53 -3.34 7.12 8.60
N MET A 54 -3.26 6.24 7.60
CA MET A 54 -4.35 5.31 7.29
C MET A 54 -4.62 4.37 8.47
N CYS A 55 -3.57 3.72 9.01
CA CYS A 55 -3.65 2.85 10.19
C CYS A 55 -4.30 3.58 11.37
N GLU A 56 -3.83 4.78 11.70
CA GLU A 56 -4.37 5.58 12.80
C GLU A 56 -5.84 5.96 12.61
N ALA A 57 -6.27 6.26 11.38
CA ALA A 57 -7.62 6.70 11.08
C ALA A 57 -8.64 5.56 11.10
N VAL A 58 -8.29 4.39 10.58
CA VAL A 58 -9.22 3.26 10.42
C VAL A 58 -9.25 2.37 11.68
N PHE A 59 -8.18 2.33 12.47
CA PHE A 59 -8.09 1.52 13.69
C PHE A 59 -9.29 1.64 14.65
N PRO A 60 -9.76 2.83 15.08
CA PRO A 60 -10.88 2.92 16.00
C PRO A 60 -12.17 2.31 15.43
N VAL A 61 -12.40 2.47 14.12
CA VAL A 61 -13.56 1.88 13.43
C VAL A 61 -13.46 0.35 13.40
N LEU A 62 -12.28 -0.19 13.08
CA LEU A 62 -12.07 -1.64 13.08
C LEU A 62 -12.21 -2.25 14.47
N LEU A 63 -11.72 -1.57 15.50
CA LEU A 63 -11.84 -1.99 16.88
C LEU A 63 -13.32 -2.06 17.30
N GLU A 64 -14.11 -1.04 16.98
CA GLU A 64 -15.55 -1.01 17.24
C GLU A 64 -16.30 -2.09 16.45
N CYS A 65 -16.02 -2.23 15.14
CA CYS A 65 -16.62 -3.26 14.29
C CYS A 65 -16.32 -4.67 14.79
N LYS A 66 -15.08 -4.93 15.24
CA LYS A 66 -14.67 -6.21 15.82
C LYS A 66 -15.38 -6.48 17.13
N ALA A 67 -15.42 -5.50 18.04
CA ALA A 67 -16.09 -5.63 19.34
C ALA A 67 -17.60 -5.86 19.21
N SER A 68 -18.22 -5.28 18.19
CA SER A 68 -19.66 -5.42 17.90
C SER A 68 -20.00 -6.61 16.98
N GLY A 69 -19.01 -7.39 16.53
CA GLY A 69 -19.22 -8.51 15.61
C GLY A 69 -19.73 -8.10 14.21
N ARG A 70 -19.55 -6.83 13.82
CA ARG A 70 -20.00 -6.28 12.52
C ARG A 70 -19.03 -6.52 11.37
N ILE A 71 -17.86 -7.08 11.65
CA ILE A 71 -16.85 -7.42 10.64
C ILE A 71 -16.40 -8.87 10.83
N SER A 72 -16.32 -9.61 9.72
CA SER A 72 -15.78 -10.97 9.75
C SER A 72 -14.25 -10.94 9.89
N ALA A 73 -13.65 -12.06 10.32
CA ALA A 73 -12.19 -12.16 10.37
C ALA A 73 -11.55 -11.98 8.98
N ALA A 74 -12.18 -12.53 7.94
CA ALA A 74 -11.69 -12.42 6.56
C ALA A 74 -11.76 -10.98 6.03
N ASP A 75 -12.84 -10.24 6.33
CA ASP A 75 -12.96 -8.83 5.96
C ASP A 75 -11.96 -7.97 6.74
N LEU A 76 -11.75 -8.26 8.03
CA LEU A 76 -10.75 -7.57 8.85
C LEU A 76 -9.35 -7.75 8.26
N ASP A 77 -9.00 -8.97 7.85
CA ASP A 77 -7.72 -9.25 7.22
C ASP A 77 -7.56 -8.56 5.87
N THR A 78 -8.64 -8.49 5.08
CA THR A 78 -8.67 -7.78 3.80
C THR A 78 -8.44 -6.28 4.02
N VAL A 79 -9.09 -5.67 5.01
CA VAL A 79 -8.89 -4.24 5.32
C VAL A 79 -7.43 -4.00 5.73
N ILE A 80 -6.89 -4.80 6.66
CA ILE A 80 -5.49 -4.66 7.10
C ILE A 80 -4.53 -4.79 5.92
N ALA A 81 -4.74 -5.78 5.04
CA ALA A 81 -3.90 -6.01 3.88
C ALA A 81 -3.92 -4.83 2.89
N SER A 82 -5.04 -4.14 2.76
CA SER A 82 -5.19 -2.99 1.86
C SER A 82 -4.49 -1.72 2.34
N MET A 83 -4.34 -1.56 3.66
CA MET A 83 -3.97 -0.26 4.26
C MET A 83 -2.59 -0.22 4.93
N ALA A 84 -2.07 -1.37 5.37
CA ALA A 84 -0.83 -1.47 6.14
C ALA A 84 0.25 -2.23 5.38
N GLU A 85 1.51 -1.88 5.62
CA GLU A 85 2.67 -2.57 5.04
C GLU A 85 2.78 -4.01 5.52
N GLY A 86 2.64 -4.97 4.59
CA GLY A 86 2.80 -6.39 4.88
C GLY A 86 4.26 -6.84 4.92
N HIS A 87 5.16 -6.11 4.27
CA HIS A 87 6.58 -6.46 4.20
C HIS A 87 7.39 -5.75 5.30
N ALA A 88 8.25 -6.51 5.98
CA ALA A 88 9.10 -5.99 7.06
C ALA A 88 10.22 -5.07 6.54
N PHE A 89 10.62 -5.24 5.27
CA PHE A 89 11.70 -4.48 4.63
C PHE A 89 11.18 -3.41 3.66
N PRO A 90 12.02 -2.43 3.29
CA PRO A 90 13.31 -2.11 3.91
C PRO A 90 13.14 -1.61 5.36
N THR A 91 14.16 -1.87 6.19
CA THR A 91 14.28 -1.39 7.58
C THR A 91 15.76 -1.24 7.93
N ASN A 92 16.08 -0.52 9.01
CA ASN A 92 17.44 -0.37 9.52
C ASN A 92 17.67 -1.45 10.59
N LEU A 93 18.46 -2.48 10.28
CA LEU A 93 18.66 -3.64 11.16
C LEU A 93 19.43 -3.32 12.44
N ASP A 94 20.20 -2.23 12.48
CA ASP A 94 20.88 -1.78 13.71
C ASP A 94 19.84 -1.25 14.72
N ARG A 95 18.76 -0.64 14.22
CA ARG A 95 17.66 -0.07 15.04
C ARG A 95 16.47 -1.00 15.18
N ASP A 96 16.27 -1.90 14.23
CA ASP A 96 15.16 -2.85 14.13
C ASP A 96 15.69 -4.27 13.92
N PRO A 97 16.44 -4.83 14.89
CA PRO A 97 16.87 -6.22 14.79
C PRO A 97 15.66 -7.16 14.88
N PRO A 98 15.67 -8.30 14.18
CA PRO A 98 14.60 -9.28 14.29
C PRO A 98 14.59 -9.87 15.70
N THR A 99 13.45 -9.76 16.39
CA THR A 99 13.22 -10.38 17.70
C THR A 99 12.28 -11.57 17.53
N GLY A 100 12.79 -12.78 17.71
CA GLY A 100 11.99 -14.01 17.63
C GLY A 100 11.64 -14.49 16.22
N GLY A 101 12.43 -14.12 15.20
CA GLY A 101 12.22 -14.55 13.81
C GLY A 101 13.35 -14.13 12.87
N LEU A 102 13.11 -14.24 11.55
CA LEU A 102 14.07 -13.82 10.51
C LEU A 102 13.94 -12.33 10.12
N ALA A 103 12.86 -11.66 10.53
CA ALA A 103 12.59 -10.28 10.21
C ALA A 103 11.82 -9.58 11.36
N PRO A 104 11.93 -8.25 11.48
CA PRO A 104 11.08 -7.47 12.39
C PRO A 104 9.59 -7.57 12.02
N ALA A 105 8.72 -7.21 12.95
CA ALA A 105 7.28 -7.18 12.71
C ALA A 105 6.92 -6.17 11.59
N SER A 106 6.05 -6.58 10.67
CA SER A 106 5.47 -5.69 9.67
C SER A 106 4.42 -4.76 10.29
N GLN A 107 3.99 -3.74 9.54
CA GLN A 107 2.92 -2.85 10.01
C GLN A 107 1.58 -3.60 10.10
N GLN A 108 1.30 -4.53 9.18
CA GLN A 108 0.14 -5.41 9.26
C GLN A 108 0.14 -6.26 10.53
N ALA A 109 1.29 -6.85 10.89
CA ALA A 109 1.43 -7.64 12.10
C ALA A 109 1.19 -6.79 13.37
N LEU A 110 1.75 -5.57 13.41
CA LEU A 110 1.53 -4.63 14.50
C LEU A 110 0.06 -4.21 14.63
N LEU A 111 -0.59 -3.87 13.51
CA LEU A 111 -2.00 -3.47 13.49
C LEU A 111 -2.91 -4.62 13.94
N ARG A 112 -2.64 -5.85 13.48
CA ARG A 112 -3.41 -7.03 13.87
C ARG A 112 -3.30 -7.30 15.37
N ARG A 113 -2.08 -7.26 15.90
CA ARG A 113 -1.82 -7.37 17.34
C ARG A 113 -2.61 -6.33 18.15
N ALA A 114 -2.57 -5.06 17.73
CA ALA A 114 -3.29 -4.00 18.42
C ALA A 114 -4.82 -4.21 18.41
N LEU A 115 -5.37 -4.79 17.33
CA LEU A 115 -6.78 -5.16 17.24
C LEU A 115 -7.13 -6.40 18.07
N ASP A 116 -6.24 -7.37 18.18
CA ASP A 116 -6.41 -8.59 18.99
C ASP A 116 -6.34 -8.31 20.48
N GLU A 117 -5.41 -7.45 20.89
CA GLU A 117 -5.21 -7.04 22.28
C GLU A 117 -6.06 -5.82 22.67
N ALA A 118 -6.93 -5.33 21.77
CA ALA A 118 -7.80 -4.18 21.96
C ALA A 118 -7.09 -2.94 22.53
N TRP A 119 -5.97 -2.55 21.92
CA TRP A 119 -5.16 -1.43 22.38
C TRP A 119 -5.90 -0.09 22.35
N PRO A 120 -5.57 0.84 23.26
CA PRO A 120 -5.94 2.25 23.09
C PRO A 120 -5.35 2.82 21.80
N GLN A 121 -6.08 3.71 21.12
CA GLN A 121 -5.62 4.34 19.87
C GLN A 121 -4.27 5.05 20.02
N ALA A 122 -4.02 5.68 21.17
CA ALA A 122 -2.74 6.34 21.46
C ALA A 122 -1.57 5.33 21.46
N ALA A 123 -1.76 4.13 22.01
CA ALA A 123 -0.72 3.11 22.04
C ALA A 123 -0.37 2.61 20.63
N LEU A 124 -1.36 2.44 19.75
CA LEU A 124 -1.11 2.12 18.35
C LEU A 124 -0.33 3.25 17.66
N ARG A 125 -0.74 4.51 17.86
CA ARG A 125 -0.03 5.66 17.29
C ARG A 125 1.44 5.65 17.68
N ASP A 126 1.73 5.54 18.97
CA ASP A 126 3.11 5.55 19.47
C ASP A 126 3.92 4.38 18.91
N ALA A 127 3.34 3.19 18.83
CA ALA A 127 3.98 2.02 18.25
C ALA A 127 4.28 2.19 16.74
N LEU A 128 3.36 2.79 15.98
CA LEU A 128 3.56 3.09 14.55
C LEU A 128 4.66 4.13 14.35
N GLN A 129 4.69 5.19 15.17
CA GLN A 129 5.74 6.20 15.11
C GLN A 129 7.12 5.63 15.48
N HIS A 130 7.17 4.78 16.51
CA HIS A 130 8.40 4.10 16.90
C HIS A 130 8.89 3.15 15.80
N GLN A 131 7.99 2.37 15.18
CA GLN A 131 8.33 1.52 14.04
C GLN A 131 8.84 2.35 12.84
N ALA A 132 8.24 3.50 12.58
CA ALA A 132 8.69 4.41 11.52
C ALA A 132 10.10 4.93 11.77
N TRP A 133 10.38 5.39 13.00
CA TRP A 133 11.71 5.83 13.42
C TRP A 133 12.77 4.74 13.26
N LYS A 134 12.45 3.51 13.68
CA LYS A 134 13.33 2.35 13.52
C LYS A 134 13.67 2.03 12.06
N ARG A 135 12.78 2.35 11.12
CA ARG A 135 12.97 2.11 9.67
C ARG A 135 13.76 3.19 8.96
N MET A 136 13.98 4.35 9.57
CA MET A 136 14.76 5.43 8.96
C MET A 136 16.22 5.01 8.83
N SER A 137 16.77 5.17 7.62
CA SER A 137 18.19 4.97 7.33
C SER A 137 19.08 5.91 8.11
#